data_AF-A0A9D6N1W5-F1
#
_entry.id   AF-A0A9D6N1W5-F1
#
_cell.length_a   1.000
_cell.length_b   1.000
_cell.length_c   1.000
_cell.angle_alpha   90.00
_cell.angle_beta   90.00
_cell.angle_gamma   90.00
#
_symmetry.space_group_name_H-M   'P 1'
#
loop_
_entity.id
_entity.type
_entity.pdbx_description
1 polymer ?
#
loop_
_entity_poly.entity_id
_entity_poly.type
_entity_poly.pdbx_seq_one_letter_code
_entity_poly.pdbx_strand_id
1 'polypeptide(L)'
;MGAYTNIAAYRFTPLSDLKGLRARLLGLCKSWELKGTILLSVEGINLFIAGSGESVACLLAELRSVPGLESLAPKVSESDHLPFTRMLVRIKKEIIAFGVEGIDPASRPSPKVSAATLKAWLDEGRDITLLDTRNDYEVKLGTFRNALPMDIQHFRDFPEAARRLPESLKEKPVVMFCTGGIRCEKAGPFMQREGFRNVFQLDGGILKYFEDCGGAHYEGECFVFDQRVGLDPSLQETESTQCFQCLSPLTPMEQRDPRFVPGRSCPHCHRSDQEQTAAALELHQRRLDSIRDPLPGGVPYDNYRPISVPRACDGRTALGFLRQVLPHIAESEWRQLAEQGLFCGPEKSPVGLDGRVVAGERYYQKLPGLVEPDVDARVELLHEDAALIVLSKPAPLPMHPGGRFNRNTLEFLLHEAYRPEKPRPAHRLDANTTGLVVLTRSRHFASRVQPLFAQGRVEKRYLARIAGHPPSDRFVCDAPISADPGDLGARVADFEDGLASFTEFRVLRRCEEGTSLIEARPTTGRTNQVRIHLQRMGWPICGDPTYLAGGALGDAQTLRPGDPPMCLHAWRVAFTHPITGKRVVFEARPPAWFPGTVELETRRE
;
A
#
# COMPACT_ATOMS: atom_id res chain seq x y z
N MET A 1 -46.86 17.86 -5.09
CA MET A 1 -45.40 18.06 -4.96
C MET A 1 -44.92 18.39 -6.35
N GLY A 2 -44.18 19.48 -6.54
CA GLY A 2 -43.79 19.91 -7.88
C GLY A 2 -42.67 19.03 -8.41
N ALA A 3 -42.80 18.50 -9.62
CA ALA A 3 -41.73 17.79 -10.29
C ALA A 3 -40.57 18.76 -10.58
N TYR A 4 -39.35 18.35 -10.28
CA TYR A 4 -38.14 19.07 -10.67
C TYR A 4 -37.78 18.73 -12.11
N THR A 5 -37.40 19.74 -12.89
CA THR A 5 -36.94 19.57 -14.26
C THR A 5 -35.43 19.37 -14.25
N ASN A 6 -34.99 18.24 -14.79
CA ASN A 6 -33.58 17.89 -14.96
C ASN A 6 -33.20 18.06 -16.43
N ILE A 7 -32.12 18.80 -16.69
CA ILE A 7 -31.57 18.98 -18.02
C ILE A 7 -30.14 18.45 -18.12
N ALA A 8 -29.84 17.80 -19.24
CA ALA A 8 -28.50 17.46 -19.66
C ALA A 8 -28.26 18.00 -21.08
N ALA A 9 -27.18 18.74 -21.28
CA ALA A 9 -26.85 19.33 -22.57
C ALA A 9 -25.35 19.47 -22.76
N TYR A 10 -24.90 19.42 -24.01
CA TYR A 10 -23.53 19.76 -24.37
C TYR A 10 -23.50 20.47 -25.72
N ARG A 11 -22.43 21.23 -25.96
CA ARG A 11 -22.15 21.81 -27.26
C ARG A 11 -20.64 22.00 -27.40
N PHE A 12 -20.08 21.46 -28.48
CA PHE A 12 -18.73 21.80 -28.92
C PHE A 12 -18.80 23.09 -29.74
N THR A 13 -18.19 24.15 -29.21
CA THR A 13 -18.09 25.45 -29.88
C THR A 13 -16.95 26.23 -29.22
N PRO A 14 -16.16 27.02 -29.95
CA PRO A 14 -15.15 27.88 -29.34
C PRO A 14 -15.78 28.83 -28.33
N LEU A 15 -15.32 28.78 -27.08
CA LEU A 15 -15.74 29.71 -26.03
C LEU A 15 -14.55 30.55 -25.54
N SER A 16 -14.80 31.85 -25.39
CA SER A 16 -13.86 32.82 -24.84
C SER A 16 -14.36 33.36 -23.49
N ASP A 17 -13.51 34.10 -22.78
CA ASP A 17 -13.78 34.65 -21.44
C ASP A 17 -14.46 33.66 -20.46
N LEU A 18 -13.90 32.46 -20.35
CA LEU A 18 -14.47 31.41 -19.50
C LEU A 18 -14.57 31.82 -18.03
N LYS A 19 -13.72 32.75 -17.57
CA LYS A 19 -13.74 33.26 -16.19
C LYS A 19 -14.96 34.16 -15.96
N GLY A 20 -15.23 35.11 -16.87
CA GLY A 20 -16.42 35.95 -16.81
C GLY A 20 -17.70 35.12 -16.93
N LEU A 21 -17.75 34.22 -17.93
CA LEU A 21 -18.89 33.32 -18.13
C LEU A 21 -19.17 32.44 -16.91
N ARG A 22 -18.11 31.87 -16.30
CA ARG A 22 -18.24 31.08 -15.06
C ARG A 22 -18.86 31.89 -13.93
N ALA A 23 -18.40 33.12 -13.71
CA ALA A 23 -18.90 33.96 -12.63
C ALA A 23 -20.38 34.32 -12.83
N ARG A 24 -20.75 34.72 -14.05
CA ARG A 24 -22.14 35.03 -14.44
C ARG A 24 -23.06 33.83 -14.25
N LEU A 25 -22.73 32.69 -14.85
CA LEU A 25 -23.57 31.49 -14.78
C LEU A 25 -23.72 30.98 -13.34
N LEU A 26 -22.65 31.00 -12.54
CA LEU A 26 -22.74 30.57 -11.14
C LEU A 26 -23.62 31.51 -10.31
N GLY A 27 -23.55 32.82 -10.54
CA GLY A 27 -24.39 33.81 -9.88
C GLY A 27 -25.88 33.60 -10.19
N LEU A 28 -26.20 33.51 -11.49
CA LEU A 28 -27.57 33.32 -11.97
C LEU A 28 -28.17 31.98 -11.53
N CYS A 29 -27.42 30.88 -11.67
CA CYS A 29 -27.88 29.56 -11.23
C CYS A 29 -28.16 29.54 -9.72
N LYS A 30 -27.35 30.23 -8.91
CA LYS A 30 -27.61 30.35 -7.47
C LYS A 30 -28.84 31.18 -7.16
N SER A 31 -29.07 32.31 -7.85
CA SER A 31 -30.26 33.13 -7.62
C SER A 31 -31.55 32.44 -8.04
N TRP A 32 -31.46 31.48 -8.98
CA TRP A 32 -32.58 30.65 -9.42
C TRP A 32 -32.68 29.30 -8.71
N GLU A 33 -31.88 29.10 -7.65
CA GLU A 33 -31.84 27.88 -6.84
C GLU A 33 -31.58 26.59 -7.64
N LEU A 34 -30.95 26.72 -8.80
CA LEU A 34 -30.53 25.59 -9.62
C LEU A 34 -29.40 24.84 -8.93
N LYS A 35 -29.39 23.51 -9.06
CA LYS A 35 -28.29 22.65 -8.59
C LYS A 35 -27.77 21.78 -9.74
N GLY A 36 -26.53 21.33 -9.62
CA GLY A 36 -25.86 20.52 -10.62
C GLY A 36 -24.51 21.09 -11.04
N THR A 37 -24.06 20.77 -12.24
CA THR A 37 -22.72 21.11 -12.73
C THR A 37 -22.77 21.65 -14.16
N ILE A 38 -22.10 22.78 -14.39
CA ILE A 38 -21.73 23.28 -15.71
C ILE A 38 -20.20 23.19 -15.85
N LEU A 39 -19.74 22.53 -16.90
CA LEU A 39 -18.35 22.45 -17.32
C LEU A 39 -18.14 23.38 -18.51
N LEU A 40 -17.16 24.27 -18.40
CA LEU A 40 -16.74 25.18 -19.45
C LEU A 40 -15.32 24.82 -19.87
N SER A 41 -15.08 24.79 -21.17
CA SER A 41 -13.75 24.73 -21.77
C SER A 41 -13.70 25.64 -22.99
N VAL A 42 -12.49 25.91 -23.50
CA VAL A 42 -12.28 26.59 -24.78
C VAL A 42 -12.94 25.82 -25.93
N GLU A 43 -13.14 24.51 -25.79
CA GLU A 43 -13.82 23.66 -26.78
C GLU A 43 -15.36 23.63 -26.64
N GLY A 44 -15.95 24.24 -25.59
CA GLY A 44 -17.40 24.30 -25.45
C GLY A 44 -17.95 24.18 -24.02
N ILE A 45 -19.19 23.68 -23.92
CA ILE A 45 -19.94 23.52 -22.66
C ILE A 45 -20.52 22.11 -22.52
N ASN A 46 -20.58 21.60 -21.30
CA ASN A 46 -21.32 20.39 -20.92
C ASN A 46 -21.99 20.62 -19.56
N LEU A 47 -23.26 20.28 -19.41
CA LEU A 47 -24.02 20.57 -18.19
C LEU A 47 -25.02 19.47 -17.83
N PHE A 48 -25.23 19.35 -16.52
CA PHE A 48 -26.29 18.57 -15.87
C PHE A 48 -26.87 19.44 -14.76
N ILE A 49 -28.12 19.87 -14.88
CA ILE A 49 -28.74 20.84 -13.98
C ILE A 49 -30.16 20.39 -13.63
N ALA A 50 -30.58 20.63 -12.38
CA ALA A 50 -31.94 20.43 -11.92
C ALA A 50 -32.48 21.66 -11.19
N GLY A 51 -33.78 21.91 -11.32
CA GLY A 51 -34.48 23.00 -10.65
C GLY A 51 -35.96 23.06 -11.03
N SER A 52 -36.60 24.18 -10.74
CA SER A 52 -37.96 24.45 -11.23
C SER A 52 -37.94 24.61 -12.76
N GLY A 53 -39.05 24.28 -13.43
CA GLY A 53 -39.16 24.45 -14.89
C GLY A 53 -38.91 25.90 -15.35
N GLU A 54 -39.35 26.88 -14.57
CA GLU A 54 -39.11 28.31 -14.82
C GLU A 54 -37.62 28.66 -14.71
N SER A 55 -36.96 28.25 -13.63
CA SER A 55 -35.52 28.48 -13.43
C SER A 55 -34.68 27.84 -14.55
N VAL A 56 -35.06 26.64 -14.98
CA VAL A 56 -34.41 25.94 -16.10
C VAL A 56 -34.60 26.71 -17.41
N ALA A 57 -35.81 27.21 -17.68
CA ALA A 57 -36.07 28.03 -18.86
C ALA A 57 -35.24 29.32 -18.88
N CYS A 58 -35.09 29.98 -17.73
CA CYS A 58 -34.21 31.15 -17.59
C CYS A 58 -32.75 30.81 -17.90
N LEU A 59 -32.22 29.69 -17.38
CA LEU A 59 -30.87 29.25 -17.69
C LEU A 59 -30.67 28.97 -19.18
N LEU A 60 -31.64 28.31 -19.83
CA LEU A 60 -31.55 28.02 -21.26
C LEU A 60 -31.56 29.29 -22.11
N ALA A 61 -32.37 30.28 -21.74
CA ALA A 61 -32.38 31.58 -22.41
C ALA A 61 -31.02 32.28 -22.30
N GLU A 62 -30.42 32.29 -21.10
CA GLU A 62 -29.07 32.85 -20.89
C GLU A 62 -28.01 32.11 -21.70
N LEU A 63 -28.02 30.78 -21.68
CA LEU A 63 -27.05 29.99 -22.43
C LEU A 63 -27.17 30.25 -23.93
N ARG A 64 -28.39 30.33 -24.47
CA ARG A 64 -28.64 30.64 -25.89
C ARG A 64 -28.27 32.08 -26.27
N SER A 65 -28.09 32.99 -25.31
CA SER A 65 -27.58 34.34 -25.56
C SER A 65 -26.05 34.38 -25.75
N VAL A 66 -25.33 33.31 -25.40
CA VAL A 66 -23.88 33.22 -25.57
C VAL A 66 -23.57 32.82 -27.01
N PRO A 67 -22.67 33.55 -27.71
CA PRO A 67 -22.28 33.20 -29.07
C PRO A 67 -21.81 31.75 -29.21
N GLY A 68 -22.39 31.02 -30.16
CA GLY A 68 -22.11 29.60 -30.44
C GLY A 68 -23.01 28.61 -29.68
N LEU A 69 -23.84 29.08 -28.75
CA LEU A 69 -24.77 28.26 -27.95
C LEU A 69 -26.25 28.49 -28.30
N GLU A 70 -26.55 29.22 -29.36
CA GLU A 70 -27.91 29.62 -29.78
C GLU A 70 -28.83 28.40 -30.01
N SER A 71 -28.24 27.32 -30.51
CA SER A 71 -28.92 26.06 -30.82
C SER A 71 -28.82 25.00 -29.71
N LEU A 72 -28.39 25.37 -28.50
CA LEU A 72 -28.27 24.44 -27.38
C LEU A 72 -29.66 23.85 -27.04
N ALA A 73 -29.81 22.55 -27.30
CA ALA A 73 -31.02 21.77 -27.04
C ALA A 73 -30.74 20.80 -25.88
N PRO A 74 -31.36 21.00 -24.70
CA PRO A 74 -31.21 20.06 -23.59
C PRO A 74 -32.08 18.83 -23.80
N LYS A 75 -31.65 17.72 -23.19
CA LYS A 75 -32.51 16.59 -22.90
C LYS A 75 -33.16 16.82 -21.55
N VAL A 76 -34.44 16.49 -21.43
CA VAL A 76 -35.25 16.78 -20.26
C VAL A 76 -35.72 15.48 -19.62
N SER A 77 -35.70 15.42 -18.29
CA SER A 77 -36.31 14.36 -17.49
C SER A 77 -36.87 14.97 -16.20
N GLU A 78 -37.81 14.29 -15.56
CA GLU A 78 -38.44 14.76 -14.32
C GLU A 78 -37.95 13.95 -13.11
N SER A 79 -38.02 14.56 -11.92
CA SER A 79 -37.76 13.86 -10.65
C SER A 79 -38.54 14.50 -9.50
N ASP A 80 -38.89 13.70 -8.50
CA ASP A 80 -39.65 14.17 -7.32
C ASP A 80 -38.77 14.92 -6.29
N HIS A 81 -37.45 14.88 -6.49
CA HIS A 81 -36.46 15.55 -5.65
C HIS A 81 -35.34 16.16 -6.50
N LEU A 82 -34.53 17.06 -5.91
CA LEU A 82 -33.33 17.60 -6.57
C LEU A 82 -32.18 16.57 -6.49
N PRO A 83 -31.72 15.98 -7.61
CA PRO A 83 -30.72 14.90 -7.58
C PRO A 83 -29.27 15.41 -7.47
N PHE A 84 -29.10 16.68 -7.09
CA PHE A 84 -27.81 17.33 -6.89
C PHE A 84 -27.78 18.03 -5.53
N THR A 85 -26.64 17.90 -4.84
CA THR A 85 -26.47 18.52 -3.51
C THR A 85 -26.09 20.00 -3.59
N ARG A 86 -25.43 20.44 -4.66
CA ARG A 86 -24.87 21.79 -4.82
C ARG A 86 -24.79 22.21 -6.28
N MET A 87 -24.66 23.52 -6.51
CA MET A 87 -24.38 24.11 -7.82
C MET A 87 -22.88 24.31 -8.02
N LEU A 88 -22.36 23.87 -9.17
CA LEU A 88 -20.97 24.01 -9.57
C LEU A 88 -20.88 24.57 -11.00
N VAL A 89 -19.98 25.53 -11.20
CA VAL A 89 -19.50 25.92 -12.53
C VAL A 89 -17.99 25.82 -12.55
N ARG A 90 -17.43 24.97 -13.41
CA ARG A 90 -16.00 24.60 -13.43
C ARG A 90 -15.40 24.84 -14.81
N ILE A 91 -14.24 25.47 -14.83
CA ILE A 91 -13.42 25.54 -16.04
C ILE A 91 -12.55 24.28 -16.08
N LYS A 92 -12.52 23.60 -17.22
CA LYS A 92 -11.74 22.39 -17.47
C LYS A 92 -10.94 22.56 -18.75
N LYS A 93 -9.92 21.70 -18.94
CA LYS A 93 -9.19 21.62 -20.22
C LYS A 93 -10.10 21.09 -21.33
N GLU A 94 -10.98 20.17 -20.99
CA GLU A 94 -11.93 19.53 -21.89
C GLU A 94 -13.30 19.43 -21.18
N ILE A 95 -14.40 19.58 -21.91
CA ILE A 95 -15.76 19.38 -21.38
C ILE A 95 -16.11 17.89 -21.22
N ILE A 96 -15.34 17.04 -21.90
CA ILE A 96 -15.26 15.60 -21.68
C ILE A 96 -13.80 15.18 -21.86
N ALA A 97 -13.18 14.69 -20.78
CA ALA A 97 -11.75 14.38 -20.78
C ALA A 97 -11.45 13.17 -21.66
N PHE A 98 -10.73 13.39 -22.75
CA PHE A 98 -10.31 12.34 -23.68
C PHE A 98 -8.79 12.16 -23.69
N GLY A 99 -8.02 13.22 -23.37
CA GLY A 99 -6.57 13.12 -23.18
C GLY A 99 -5.76 12.95 -24.46
N VAL A 100 -6.38 13.17 -25.62
CA VAL A 100 -5.75 13.07 -26.94
C VAL A 100 -5.87 14.41 -27.66
N GLU A 101 -4.73 14.98 -28.05
CA GLU A 101 -4.70 16.23 -28.81
C GLU A 101 -5.11 16.01 -30.29
N GLY A 102 -5.56 17.09 -30.94
CA GLY A 102 -5.88 17.11 -32.37
C GLY A 102 -7.22 16.48 -32.75
N ILE A 103 -8.08 16.15 -31.78
CA ILE A 103 -9.47 15.77 -32.03
C ILE A 103 -10.33 17.03 -31.96
N ASP A 104 -11.01 17.35 -33.06
CA ASP A 104 -11.88 18.52 -33.19
C ASP A 104 -13.32 18.11 -33.57
N PRO A 105 -14.16 17.81 -32.56
CA PRO A 105 -15.55 17.41 -32.78
C PRO A 105 -16.43 18.49 -33.41
N ALA A 106 -16.04 19.77 -33.30
CA ALA A 106 -16.83 20.87 -33.82
C ALA A 106 -16.73 20.97 -35.35
N SER A 107 -15.53 20.75 -35.91
CA SER A 107 -15.30 20.84 -37.35
C SER A 107 -15.43 19.51 -38.09
N ARG A 108 -15.16 18.38 -37.41
CA ARG A 108 -15.16 17.04 -38.03
C ARG A 108 -15.92 16.02 -37.18
N PRO A 109 -17.25 16.18 -37.00
CA PRO A 109 -18.05 15.19 -36.28
C PRO A 109 -18.16 13.90 -37.09
N SER A 110 -18.30 12.76 -36.42
CA SER A 110 -18.65 11.51 -37.09
C SER A 110 -20.12 11.49 -37.51
N PRO A 111 -20.45 10.78 -38.61
CA PRO A 111 -21.83 10.58 -39.07
C PRO A 111 -22.77 10.14 -37.94
N LYS A 112 -23.99 10.67 -37.95
CA LYS A 112 -25.01 10.40 -36.93
C LYS A 112 -26.08 9.45 -37.46
N VAL A 113 -26.58 8.58 -36.59
CA VAL A 113 -27.73 7.70 -36.86
C VAL A 113 -28.81 8.03 -35.83
N SER A 114 -30.02 8.32 -36.28
CA SER A 114 -31.14 8.60 -35.39
C SER A 114 -31.59 7.33 -34.65
N ALA A 115 -32.27 7.50 -33.52
CA ALA A 115 -32.82 6.38 -32.74
C ALA A 115 -33.70 5.45 -33.59
N ALA A 116 -34.64 6.02 -34.36
CA ALA A 116 -35.53 5.25 -35.23
C ALA A 116 -34.78 4.45 -36.31
N THR A 117 -33.76 5.04 -36.93
CA THR A 117 -32.93 4.35 -37.93
C THR A 117 -32.13 3.21 -37.30
N LEU A 118 -31.52 3.45 -36.13
CA LEU A 118 -30.78 2.40 -35.43
C LEU A 118 -31.71 1.26 -35.03
N LYS A 119 -32.90 1.56 -34.49
CA LYS A 119 -33.90 0.55 -34.15
C LYS A 119 -34.28 -0.28 -35.38
N ALA A 120 -34.54 0.34 -36.53
CA ALA A 120 -34.87 -0.37 -37.76
C ALA A 120 -33.72 -1.30 -38.19
N TRP A 121 -32.47 -0.85 -38.13
CA TRP A 121 -31.31 -1.70 -38.47
C TRP A 121 -31.17 -2.91 -37.54
N LEU A 122 -31.50 -2.75 -36.26
CA LEU A 122 -31.49 -3.84 -35.28
C LEU A 122 -32.67 -4.79 -35.47
N ASP A 123 -33.87 -4.28 -35.75
CA ASP A 123 -35.06 -5.08 -36.08
C ASP A 123 -34.83 -5.95 -37.33
N GLU A 124 -34.13 -5.40 -38.33
CA GLU A 124 -33.76 -6.09 -39.58
C GLU A 124 -32.60 -7.08 -39.41
N GLY A 125 -31.92 -7.09 -38.27
CA GLY A 125 -30.77 -7.97 -38.02
C GLY A 125 -29.55 -7.65 -38.91
N ARG A 126 -29.34 -6.38 -39.28
CA ARG A 126 -28.19 -5.97 -40.10
C ARG A 126 -26.87 -6.29 -39.38
N ASP A 127 -25.83 -6.67 -40.14
CA ASP A 127 -24.47 -6.88 -39.60
C ASP A 127 -23.82 -5.52 -39.27
N ILE A 128 -24.14 -5.02 -38.07
CA ILE A 128 -23.55 -3.82 -37.48
C ILE A 128 -22.93 -4.17 -36.12
N THR A 129 -21.89 -3.45 -35.73
CA THR A 129 -21.28 -3.54 -34.40
C THR A 129 -21.73 -2.36 -33.56
N LEU A 130 -22.48 -2.63 -32.48
CA LEU A 130 -22.76 -1.63 -31.46
C LEU A 130 -21.56 -1.51 -30.52
N LEU A 131 -21.06 -0.30 -30.29
CA LEU A 131 -19.89 -0.05 -29.43
C LEU A 131 -20.26 0.85 -28.24
N ASP A 132 -20.18 0.30 -27.02
CA ASP A 132 -20.49 1.06 -25.82
C ASP A 132 -19.27 1.83 -25.34
N THR A 133 -19.30 3.16 -25.49
CA THR A 133 -18.18 4.05 -25.13
C THR A 133 -18.20 4.46 -23.65
N ARG A 134 -19.08 3.84 -22.86
CA ARG A 134 -19.24 4.14 -21.44
C ARG A 134 -18.21 3.43 -20.56
N ASN A 135 -18.12 3.85 -19.30
CA ASN A 135 -17.27 3.16 -18.33
C ASN A 135 -17.92 1.85 -17.91
N ASP A 136 -17.13 0.91 -17.41
CA ASP A 136 -17.54 -0.45 -17.03
C ASP A 136 -18.74 -0.46 -16.07
N TYR A 137 -18.78 0.44 -15.10
CA TYR A 137 -19.87 0.55 -14.14
C TYR A 137 -21.20 0.99 -14.78
N GLU A 138 -21.15 1.77 -15.87
CA GLU A 138 -22.34 2.20 -16.60
C GLU A 138 -22.91 1.05 -17.45
N VAL A 139 -22.02 0.24 -18.05
CA VAL A 139 -22.39 -0.93 -18.85
C VAL A 139 -23.05 -2.00 -17.98
N LYS A 140 -22.53 -2.22 -16.77
CA LYS A 140 -23.08 -3.19 -15.79
C LYS A 140 -24.54 -2.91 -15.44
N LEU A 141 -24.97 -1.64 -15.46
CA LEU A 141 -26.34 -1.27 -15.14
C LEU A 141 -27.31 -1.56 -16.29
N GLY A 142 -26.82 -1.52 -17.53
CA GLY A 142 -27.60 -1.84 -18.72
C GLY A 142 -26.88 -1.40 -19.99
N THR A 143 -27.15 -2.06 -21.11
CA THR A 143 -26.58 -1.74 -22.43
C THR A 143 -27.46 -2.31 -23.55
N PHE A 144 -27.15 -1.98 -24.81
CA PHE A 144 -27.82 -2.62 -25.95
C PHE A 144 -27.42 -4.09 -26.06
N ARG A 145 -28.38 -4.95 -26.38
CA ARG A 145 -28.15 -6.37 -26.64
C ARG A 145 -27.07 -6.53 -27.72
N ASN A 146 -26.11 -7.41 -27.46
CA ASN A 146 -24.96 -7.68 -28.31
C ASN A 146 -24.01 -6.48 -28.53
N ALA A 147 -24.10 -5.41 -27.74
CA ALA A 147 -23.11 -4.35 -27.78
C ALA A 147 -21.75 -4.83 -27.26
N LEU A 148 -20.69 -4.36 -27.91
CA LEU A 148 -19.31 -4.59 -27.51
C LEU A 148 -18.92 -3.52 -26.46
N PRO A 149 -18.66 -3.89 -25.20
CA PRO A 149 -18.09 -2.97 -24.23
C PRO A 149 -16.59 -2.75 -24.49
N MET A 150 -16.09 -1.58 -24.09
CA MET A 150 -14.66 -1.25 -24.19
C MET A 150 -13.83 -1.65 -22.97
N ASP A 151 -14.48 -2.11 -21.89
CA ASP A 151 -13.86 -2.48 -20.61
C ASP A 151 -12.95 -1.38 -20.03
N ILE A 152 -13.43 -0.14 -20.04
CA ILE A 152 -12.70 1.04 -19.54
C ILE A 152 -13.26 1.52 -18.20
N GLN A 153 -12.39 1.95 -17.27
CA GLN A 153 -12.81 2.60 -16.03
C GLN A 153 -13.04 4.11 -16.23
N HIS A 154 -12.27 4.72 -17.12
CA HIS A 154 -12.40 6.13 -17.48
C HIS A 154 -12.40 6.31 -19.00
N PHE A 155 -13.19 7.27 -19.48
CA PHE A 155 -13.28 7.57 -20.92
C PHE A 155 -11.93 7.97 -21.57
N ARG A 156 -10.98 8.50 -20.80
CA ARG A 156 -9.60 8.78 -21.28
C ARG A 156 -8.82 7.51 -21.66
N ASP A 157 -9.28 6.34 -21.23
CA ASP A 157 -8.66 5.05 -21.52
C ASP A 157 -9.20 4.47 -22.85
N PHE A 158 -10.29 5.05 -23.38
CA PHE A 158 -10.89 4.65 -24.66
C PHE A 158 -9.88 4.60 -25.82
N PRO A 159 -8.96 5.57 -26.01
CA PRO A 159 -7.97 5.52 -27.09
C PRO A 159 -7.11 4.25 -27.09
N GLU A 160 -6.71 3.78 -25.92
CA GLU A 160 -5.92 2.56 -25.79
C GLU A 160 -6.80 1.32 -26.05
N ALA A 161 -8.00 1.30 -25.49
CA ALA A 161 -8.94 0.20 -25.69
C ALA A 161 -9.35 0.06 -27.17
N ALA A 162 -9.60 1.17 -27.87
CA ALA A 162 -9.94 1.20 -29.28
C ALA A 162 -8.84 0.63 -30.19
N ARG A 163 -7.56 0.84 -29.85
CA ARG A 163 -6.43 0.26 -30.60
C ARG A 163 -6.31 -1.26 -30.46
N ARG A 164 -6.93 -1.84 -29.43
CA ARG A 164 -6.94 -3.29 -29.19
C ARG A 164 -8.12 -3.98 -29.87
N LEU A 165 -9.03 -3.23 -30.50
CA LEU A 165 -10.14 -3.79 -31.23
C LEU A 165 -9.64 -4.61 -32.44
N PRO A 166 -10.32 -5.72 -32.79
CA PRO A 166 -9.94 -6.53 -33.94
C PRO A 166 -9.91 -5.72 -35.24
N GLU A 167 -8.87 -5.91 -36.06
CA GLU A 167 -8.74 -5.27 -37.37
C GLU A 167 -9.94 -5.53 -38.29
N SER A 168 -10.61 -6.68 -38.14
CA SER A 168 -11.83 -7.02 -38.89
C SER A 168 -12.97 -6.02 -38.69
N LEU A 169 -12.97 -5.26 -37.58
CA LEU A 169 -14.00 -4.24 -37.32
C LEU A 169 -13.77 -2.95 -38.11
N LYS A 170 -12.59 -2.70 -38.69
CA LYS A 170 -12.30 -1.45 -39.41
C LYS A 170 -13.13 -1.27 -40.67
N GLU A 171 -13.53 -2.38 -41.30
CA GLU A 171 -14.38 -2.38 -42.50
C GLU A 171 -15.88 -2.50 -42.16
N LYS A 172 -16.23 -2.96 -40.95
CA LYS A 172 -17.63 -3.14 -40.53
C LYS A 172 -18.29 -1.81 -40.14
N PRO A 173 -19.63 -1.67 -40.30
CA PRO A 173 -20.36 -0.57 -39.72
C PRO A 173 -20.32 -0.63 -38.19
N VAL A 174 -19.75 0.40 -37.56
CA VAL A 174 -19.68 0.54 -36.10
C VAL A 174 -20.59 1.69 -35.68
N VAL A 175 -21.57 1.42 -34.82
CA VAL A 175 -22.45 2.45 -34.22
C VAL A 175 -22.07 2.59 -32.74
N MET A 176 -21.46 3.72 -32.40
CA MET A 176 -21.08 4.03 -31.03
C MET A 176 -22.22 4.73 -30.29
N PHE A 177 -22.30 4.49 -29.00
CA PHE A 177 -23.25 5.18 -28.14
C PHE A 177 -22.67 5.44 -26.74
N CYS A 178 -23.30 6.39 -26.04
CA CYS A 178 -23.17 6.61 -24.60
C CYS A 178 -24.48 7.21 -24.08
N THR A 179 -24.56 7.53 -22.79
CA THR A 179 -25.77 8.10 -22.17
C THR A 179 -26.28 9.33 -22.94
N GLY A 180 -25.38 10.28 -23.19
CA GLY A 180 -25.72 11.60 -23.70
C GLY A 180 -25.23 11.92 -25.13
N GLY A 181 -24.45 11.06 -25.76
CA GLY A 181 -23.81 11.33 -27.07
C GLY A 181 -22.44 12.03 -26.99
N ILE A 182 -22.16 12.85 -25.96
CA ILE A 182 -20.94 13.67 -25.89
C ILE A 182 -19.61 12.90 -26.04
N ARG A 183 -19.52 11.66 -25.54
CA ARG A 183 -18.30 10.83 -25.68
C ARG A 183 -18.08 10.41 -27.13
N CYS A 184 -19.15 10.07 -27.83
CA CYS A 184 -19.12 9.62 -29.22
C CYS A 184 -18.61 10.72 -30.17
N GLU A 185 -18.84 11.99 -29.82
CA GLU A 185 -18.33 13.14 -30.57
C GLU A 185 -16.78 13.19 -30.60
N LYS A 186 -16.10 12.65 -29.58
CA LYS A 186 -14.62 12.50 -29.57
C LYS A 186 -14.17 11.12 -30.01
N ALA A 187 -14.87 10.07 -29.59
CA ALA A 187 -14.53 8.69 -29.92
C ALA A 187 -14.58 8.44 -31.43
N GLY A 188 -15.56 9.01 -32.13
CA GLY A 188 -15.73 8.77 -33.57
C GLY A 188 -14.61 9.30 -34.45
N PRO A 189 -14.24 10.59 -34.36
CA PRO A 189 -13.10 11.11 -35.11
C PRO A 189 -11.79 10.40 -34.78
N PHE A 190 -11.64 9.95 -33.53
CA PHE A 190 -10.50 9.12 -33.13
C PHE A 190 -10.52 7.75 -33.82
N MET A 191 -11.65 7.05 -33.82
CA MET A 191 -11.80 5.76 -34.52
C MET A 191 -11.52 5.89 -36.03
N GLN A 192 -12.02 6.95 -36.67
CA GLN A 192 -11.71 7.24 -38.08
C GLN A 192 -10.20 7.42 -38.30
N ARG A 193 -9.51 8.10 -37.38
CA ARG A 193 -8.05 8.29 -37.42
C ARG A 193 -7.28 6.98 -37.24
N GLU A 194 -7.78 6.04 -36.44
CA GLU A 194 -7.21 4.70 -36.26
C GLU A 194 -7.57 3.72 -37.41
N GLY A 195 -8.28 4.20 -38.44
CA GLY A 195 -8.51 3.49 -39.71
C GLY A 195 -9.88 2.84 -39.87
N PHE A 196 -10.84 3.11 -38.98
CA PHE A 196 -12.21 2.61 -39.12
C PHE A 196 -12.99 3.42 -40.15
N ARG A 197 -13.53 2.75 -41.18
CA ARG A 197 -14.14 3.43 -42.33
C ARG A 197 -15.61 3.80 -42.12
N ASN A 198 -16.37 2.92 -41.47
CA ASN A 198 -17.83 3.03 -41.35
C ASN A 198 -18.24 3.33 -39.90
N VAL A 199 -17.83 4.49 -39.38
CA VAL A 199 -18.08 4.89 -37.99
C VAL A 199 -19.29 5.82 -37.91
N PHE A 200 -20.26 5.43 -37.09
CA PHE A 200 -21.47 6.18 -36.80
C PHE A 200 -21.62 6.38 -35.30
N GLN A 201 -22.34 7.43 -34.89
CA GLN A 201 -22.76 7.63 -33.51
C GLN A 201 -24.29 7.73 -33.40
N LEU A 202 -24.84 7.17 -32.33
CA LEU A 202 -26.25 7.32 -32.00
C LEU A 202 -26.56 8.78 -31.62
N ASP A 203 -27.38 9.44 -32.42
CA ASP A 203 -27.73 10.84 -32.18
C ASP A 203 -28.56 10.99 -30.90
N GLY A 204 -28.11 11.86 -30.02
CA GLY A 204 -28.72 12.02 -28.70
C GLY A 204 -28.47 10.85 -27.72
N GLY A 205 -27.70 9.82 -28.09
CA GLY A 205 -27.33 8.72 -27.19
C GLY A 205 -28.52 7.91 -26.66
N ILE A 206 -28.30 7.15 -25.58
CA ILE A 206 -29.29 6.22 -25.01
C ILE A 206 -30.56 6.95 -24.57
N LEU A 207 -30.44 8.11 -23.93
CA LEU A 207 -31.62 8.83 -23.43
C LEU A 207 -32.56 9.28 -24.54
N LYS A 208 -32.02 9.68 -25.70
CA LYS A 208 -32.85 10.02 -26.87
C LYS A 208 -33.45 8.78 -27.52
N TYR A 209 -32.73 7.66 -27.49
CA TYR A 209 -33.26 6.38 -27.93
C TYR A 209 -34.45 5.94 -27.07
N PHE A 210 -34.37 6.08 -25.75
CA PHE A 210 -35.49 5.79 -24.85
C PHE A 210 -36.70 6.68 -25.14
N GLU A 211 -36.48 7.99 -25.32
CA GLU A 211 -37.54 8.94 -25.66
C GLU A 211 -38.28 8.57 -26.96
N ASP A 212 -37.54 8.21 -28.01
CA ASP A 212 -38.11 7.99 -29.35
C ASP A 212 -38.55 6.53 -29.59
N CYS A 213 -37.93 5.56 -28.92
CA CYS A 213 -38.04 4.13 -29.23
C CYS A 213 -38.32 3.23 -27.99
N GLY A 214 -38.35 3.78 -26.78
CA GLY A 214 -38.46 3.01 -25.54
C GLY A 214 -37.28 2.07 -25.33
N GLY A 215 -37.55 0.87 -24.80
CA GLY A 215 -36.52 -0.12 -24.43
C GLY A 215 -36.14 -1.14 -25.51
N ALA A 216 -36.53 -0.92 -26.78
CA ALA A 216 -36.24 -1.87 -27.84
C ALA A 216 -34.73 -2.17 -27.93
N HIS A 217 -34.35 -3.45 -27.97
CA HIS A 217 -32.96 -3.93 -28.01
C HIS A 217 -32.06 -3.51 -26.84
N TYR A 218 -32.59 -2.84 -25.80
CA TYR A 218 -31.83 -2.42 -24.63
C TYR A 218 -32.15 -3.31 -23.43
N GLU A 219 -31.14 -3.66 -22.64
CA GLU A 219 -31.28 -4.50 -21.46
C GLU A 219 -30.79 -3.73 -20.22
N GLY A 220 -31.60 -3.69 -19.17
CA GLY A 220 -31.30 -2.98 -17.92
C GLY A 220 -31.69 -1.50 -17.95
N GLU A 221 -30.92 -0.68 -17.23
CA GLU A 221 -31.20 0.74 -16.98
C GLU A 221 -30.04 1.61 -17.49
N CYS A 222 -30.31 2.87 -17.82
CA CYS A 222 -29.29 3.81 -18.28
C CYS A 222 -28.69 4.59 -17.11
N PHE A 223 -27.39 4.42 -16.86
CA PHE A 223 -26.69 5.17 -15.81
C PHE A 223 -26.67 6.68 -16.09
N VAL A 224 -26.99 7.47 -15.06
CA VAL A 224 -26.94 8.95 -15.05
C VAL A 224 -26.03 9.50 -13.95
N PHE A 225 -25.41 10.64 -14.21
CA PHE A 225 -24.34 11.22 -13.37
C PHE A 225 -24.87 12.10 -12.23
N ASP A 226 -25.90 11.62 -11.54
CA ASP A 226 -26.56 12.30 -10.43
C ASP A 226 -27.16 11.28 -9.44
N GLN A 227 -27.86 11.76 -8.40
CA GLN A 227 -28.33 10.89 -7.31
C GLN A 227 -29.38 9.85 -7.73
N ARG A 228 -29.96 9.96 -8.94
CA ARG A 228 -30.91 8.99 -9.47
C ARG A 228 -30.24 7.67 -9.86
N VAL A 229 -28.92 7.71 -10.15
CA VAL A 229 -28.07 6.58 -10.56
C VAL A 229 -28.48 5.89 -11.87
N GLY A 230 -29.74 5.50 -12.04
CA GLY A 230 -30.28 4.83 -13.22
C GLY A 230 -31.62 5.43 -13.67
N LEU A 231 -31.87 5.39 -14.99
CA LEU A 231 -33.17 5.64 -15.58
C LEU A 231 -33.64 4.42 -16.38
N ASP A 232 -34.92 4.07 -16.28
CA ASP A 232 -35.53 3.02 -17.09
C ASP A 232 -35.79 3.50 -18.54
N PRO A 233 -36.22 2.60 -19.45
CA PRO A 233 -36.55 3.00 -20.82
C PRO A 233 -37.73 3.96 -20.98
N SER A 234 -38.48 4.25 -19.92
CA SER A 234 -39.53 5.28 -19.86
C SER A 234 -39.01 6.60 -19.26
N LEU A 235 -37.69 6.72 -19.07
CA LEU A 235 -37.00 7.87 -18.48
C LEU A 235 -37.41 8.13 -17.01
N GLN A 236 -37.88 7.11 -16.30
CA GLN A 236 -38.19 7.18 -14.87
C GLN A 236 -37.00 6.74 -14.02
N GLU A 237 -36.84 7.35 -12.85
CA GLU A 237 -35.82 6.97 -11.87
C GLU A 237 -36.05 5.55 -11.36
N THR A 238 -34.96 4.77 -11.28
CA THR A 238 -34.98 3.39 -10.80
C THR A 238 -34.53 3.31 -9.34
N GLU A 239 -34.75 2.17 -8.68
CA GLU A 239 -34.33 1.95 -7.30
C GLU A 239 -32.82 1.64 -7.15
N SER A 240 -32.05 1.76 -8.25
CA SER A 240 -30.60 1.53 -8.24
C SER A 240 -29.88 2.59 -7.40
N THR A 241 -28.90 2.18 -6.61
CA THR A 241 -28.07 3.11 -5.81
C THR A 241 -26.60 2.97 -6.18
N GLN A 242 -25.75 3.90 -5.72
CA GLN A 242 -24.31 3.83 -5.95
C GLN A 242 -23.56 3.52 -4.65
N CYS A 243 -22.69 2.51 -4.68
CA CYS A 243 -21.80 2.23 -3.56
C CYS A 243 -20.85 3.41 -3.34
N PHE A 244 -20.85 4.00 -2.15
CA PHE A 244 -19.97 5.12 -1.84
C PHE A 244 -18.46 4.75 -1.87
N GLN A 245 -18.14 3.48 -1.57
CA GLN A 245 -16.74 3.02 -1.44
C GLN A 245 -16.09 2.71 -2.80
N CYS A 246 -16.82 2.07 -3.71
CA CYS A 246 -16.27 1.63 -5.00
C CYS A 246 -16.97 2.25 -6.22
N LEU A 247 -17.97 3.11 -6.01
CA LEU A 247 -18.76 3.80 -7.04
C LEU A 247 -19.53 2.88 -7.99
N SER A 248 -19.58 1.57 -7.73
CA SER A 248 -20.39 0.63 -8.50
C SER A 248 -21.88 0.92 -8.27
N PRO A 249 -22.71 0.99 -9.33
CA PRO A 249 -24.16 0.95 -9.16
C PRO A 249 -24.57 -0.41 -8.61
N LEU A 250 -25.63 -0.42 -7.81
CA LEU A 250 -26.15 -1.56 -7.11
C LEU A 250 -27.65 -1.67 -7.39
N THR A 251 -28.05 -2.77 -7.99
CA THR A 251 -29.44 -3.13 -8.19
C THR A 251 -30.15 -3.33 -6.83
N PRO A 252 -31.48 -3.26 -6.77
CA PRO A 252 -32.23 -3.53 -5.53
C PRO A 252 -31.95 -4.91 -4.92
N MET A 253 -31.59 -5.89 -5.74
CA MET A 253 -31.18 -7.22 -5.27
C MET A 253 -29.82 -7.18 -4.58
N GLU A 254 -28.83 -6.49 -5.15
CA GLU A 254 -27.50 -6.35 -4.55
C GLU A 254 -27.52 -5.49 -3.28
N GLN A 255 -28.46 -4.54 -3.19
CA GLN A 255 -28.70 -3.78 -1.96
C GLN A 255 -29.25 -4.63 -0.81
N ARG A 256 -29.81 -5.82 -1.09
CA ARG A 256 -30.28 -6.77 -0.06
C ARG A 256 -29.20 -7.76 0.38
N ASP A 257 -28.04 -7.76 -0.28
CA ASP A 257 -26.93 -8.65 0.08
C ASP A 257 -26.35 -8.25 1.45
N PRO A 258 -26.07 -9.20 2.36
CA PRO A 258 -25.52 -8.91 3.69
C PRO A 258 -24.18 -8.14 3.69
N ARG A 259 -23.44 -8.18 2.58
CA ARG A 259 -22.17 -7.47 2.39
C ARG A 259 -22.38 -6.00 2.02
N PHE A 260 -23.60 -5.62 1.64
CA PHE A 260 -23.97 -4.22 1.47
C PHE A 260 -24.20 -3.56 2.82
N VAL A 261 -23.30 -2.64 3.16
CA VAL A 261 -23.42 -1.78 4.32
C VAL A 261 -23.32 -0.35 3.82
N PRO A 262 -24.42 0.44 3.83
CA PRO A 262 -24.44 1.81 3.33
C PRO A 262 -23.24 2.62 3.84
N GLY A 263 -22.52 3.25 2.92
CA GLY A 263 -21.32 4.04 3.22
C GLY A 263 -20.06 3.26 3.59
N ARG A 264 -20.09 1.92 3.67
CA ARG A 264 -18.94 1.08 4.03
C ARG A 264 -18.53 0.08 2.95
N SER A 265 -19.46 -0.74 2.46
CA SER A 265 -19.15 -1.80 1.49
C SER A 265 -20.36 -2.21 0.66
N CYS A 266 -20.10 -2.94 -0.42
CA CYS A 266 -21.10 -3.62 -1.25
C CYS A 266 -20.58 -5.01 -1.66
N PRO A 267 -21.40 -5.87 -2.29
CA PRO A 267 -20.98 -7.21 -2.72
C PRO A 267 -19.73 -7.23 -3.61
N HIS A 268 -19.49 -6.14 -4.36
CA HIS A 268 -18.35 -6.00 -5.27
C HIS A 268 -17.06 -5.56 -4.59
N CYS A 269 -17.13 -4.85 -3.47
CA CYS A 269 -15.95 -4.29 -2.80
C CYS A 269 -15.73 -4.80 -1.37
N HIS A 270 -16.66 -5.58 -0.85
CA HIS A 270 -16.50 -6.24 0.43
C HIS A 270 -15.30 -7.20 0.38
N ARG A 271 -14.48 -7.15 1.43
CA ARG A 271 -13.34 -8.05 1.65
C ARG A 271 -13.50 -8.69 3.02
N SER A 272 -13.36 -10.01 3.08
CA SER A 272 -13.29 -10.76 4.34
C SER A 272 -12.06 -10.36 5.16
N ASP A 273 -12.06 -10.64 6.46
CA ASP A 273 -10.89 -10.39 7.34
C ASP A 273 -9.63 -11.09 6.82
N GLN A 274 -9.78 -12.27 6.22
CA GLN A 274 -8.67 -13.01 5.62
C GLN A 274 -8.11 -12.29 4.38
N GLU A 275 -8.97 -11.79 3.49
CA GLU A 275 -8.54 -11.00 2.34
C GLU A 275 -7.90 -9.68 2.75
N GLN A 276 -8.44 -9.00 3.76
CA GLN A 276 -7.87 -7.76 4.29
C GLN A 276 -6.48 -8.01 4.89
N THR A 277 -6.33 -9.09 5.65
CA THR A 277 -5.05 -9.49 6.24
C THR A 277 -4.03 -9.85 5.17
N ALA A 278 -4.42 -10.61 4.15
CA ALA A 278 -3.56 -10.96 3.03
C ALA A 278 -3.13 -9.71 2.23
N ALA A 279 -4.06 -8.80 1.97
CA ALA A 279 -3.75 -7.53 1.28
C ALA A 279 -2.81 -6.64 2.10
N ALA A 280 -2.98 -6.59 3.43
CA ALA A 280 -2.08 -5.86 4.33
C ALA A 280 -0.67 -6.46 4.32
N LEU A 281 -0.56 -7.78 4.43
CA LEU A 281 0.71 -8.51 4.36
C LEU A 281 1.44 -8.22 3.03
N GLU A 282 0.73 -8.28 1.90
CA GLU A 282 1.28 -8.01 0.58
C GLU A 282 1.70 -6.54 0.42
N LEU A 283 0.94 -5.59 0.97
CA LEU A 283 1.30 -4.18 0.99
C LEU A 283 2.58 -3.95 1.78
N HIS A 284 2.69 -4.50 3.00
CA HIS A 284 3.88 -4.32 3.84
C HIS A 284 5.10 -5.04 3.26
N GLN A 285 4.93 -6.20 2.63
CA GLN A 285 6.01 -6.89 1.93
C GLN A 285 6.54 -6.02 0.77
N ARG A 286 5.66 -5.46 -0.07
CA ARG A 286 6.04 -4.53 -1.15
C ARG A 286 6.78 -3.30 -0.63
N ARG A 287 6.37 -2.76 0.53
CA ARG A 287 7.08 -1.63 1.16
C ARG A 287 8.48 -2.03 1.61
N LEU A 288 8.63 -3.16 2.29
CA LEU A 288 9.95 -3.68 2.68
C LEU A 288 10.86 -3.86 1.46
N ASP A 289 10.32 -4.44 0.38
CA ASP A 289 11.05 -4.61 -0.86
C ASP A 289 11.46 -3.29 -1.52
N SER A 290 10.65 -2.24 -1.39
CA SER A 290 10.98 -0.90 -1.90
C SER A 290 12.04 -0.16 -1.08
N ILE A 291 12.23 -0.51 0.20
CA ILE A 291 13.17 0.17 1.10
C ILE A 291 14.59 -0.41 0.99
N ARG A 292 14.73 -1.62 0.44
CA ARG A 292 16.03 -2.33 0.45
C ARG A 292 17.04 -1.84 -0.58
N ASP A 293 16.61 -1.08 -1.58
CA ASP A 293 17.48 -0.59 -2.66
C ASP A 293 17.17 0.87 -3.04
N PRO A 294 18.07 1.83 -2.73
CA PRO A 294 19.29 1.63 -1.96
C PRO A 294 18.99 1.35 -0.48
N LEU A 295 19.88 0.63 0.20
CA LEU A 295 19.77 0.43 1.65
C LEU A 295 19.78 1.80 2.38
N PRO A 296 18.89 2.02 3.37
CA PRO A 296 18.76 3.34 4.00
C PRO A 296 20.02 3.86 4.71
N GLY A 297 20.87 2.96 5.21
CA GLY A 297 22.17 3.28 5.79
C GLY A 297 23.33 3.22 4.78
N GLY A 298 23.11 2.67 3.58
CA GLY A 298 24.13 2.64 2.50
C GLY A 298 24.27 3.99 1.77
N VAL A 299 23.29 4.88 1.92
CA VAL A 299 23.35 6.26 1.42
C VAL A 299 23.91 7.18 2.51
N PRO A 300 24.92 8.04 2.25
CA PRO A 300 25.49 8.94 3.24
C PRO A 300 24.43 9.80 3.94
N TYR A 301 24.49 9.85 5.28
CA TYR A 301 23.57 10.67 6.06
C TYR A 301 24.17 11.17 7.38
N ASP A 302 23.60 12.25 7.91
CA ASP A 302 23.98 12.75 9.24
C ASP A 302 23.31 11.92 10.34
N ASN A 303 24.11 11.17 11.10
CA ASN A 303 23.64 10.46 12.28
C ASN A 303 23.83 11.32 13.54
N TYR A 304 22.87 11.26 14.48
CA TYR A 304 22.91 12.03 15.72
C TYR A 304 22.81 11.07 16.90
N ARG A 305 23.94 10.79 17.56
CA ARG A 305 23.99 9.91 18.73
C ARG A 305 23.53 10.68 19.98
N PRO A 306 22.40 10.31 20.60
CA PRO A 306 21.85 11.06 21.72
C PRO A 306 22.62 10.81 23.02
N ILE A 307 22.82 11.87 23.80
CA ILE A 307 23.40 11.85 25.15
C ILE A 307 22.39 12.56 26.05
N SER A 308 21.75 11.80 26.95
CA SER A 308 20.72 12.35 27.84
C SER A 308 21.35 12.89 29.12
N VAL A 309 20.94 14.09 29.54
CA VAL A 309 21.45 14.76 30.73
C VAL A 309 20.84 14.13 32.00
N PRO A 310 21.62 13.45 32.85
CA PRO A 310 21.12 12.89 34.10
C PRO A 310 20.76 14.01 35.08
N ARG A 311 19.84 13.73 36.01
CA ARG A 311 19.45 14.67 37.08
C ARG A 311 20.65 15.17 37.91
N ALA A 312 21.67 14.34 38.10
CA ALA A 312 22.89 14.71 38.82
C ALA A 312 23.77 15.75 38.09
N CYS A 313 23.52 15.99 36.80
CA CYS A 313 24.26 16.94 35.99
C CYS A 313 23.53 18.29 35.80
N ASP A 314 22.37 18.47 36.42
CA ASP A 314 21.56 19.68 36.27
C ASP A 314 22.34 20.96 36.62
N GLY A 315 22.27 21.97 35.74
CA GLY A 315 22.95 23.24 35.92
C GLY A 315 24.48 23.19 35.76
N ARG A 316 25.10 22.02 35.53
CA ARG A 316 26.53 21.90 35.20
C ARG A 316 26.79 22.41 33.78
N THR A 317 28.05 22.68 33.45
CA THR A 317 28.45 22.93 32.06
C THR A 317 28.29 21.67 31.22
N ALA A 318 28.07 21.80 29.91
CA ALA A 318 28.01 20.66 29.00
C ALA A 318 29.29 19.81 29.07
N LEU A 319 30.47 20.42 29.19
CA LEU A 319 31.71 19.68 29.45
C LEU A 319 31.69 18.89 30.77
N GLY A 320 31.22 19.51 31.86
CA GLY A 320 31.12 18.86 33.16
C GLY A 320 30.18 17.66 33.15
N PHE A 321 29.07 17.78 32.42
CA PHE A 321 28.12 16.71 32.12
C PHE A 321 28.78 15.58 31.30
N LEU A 322 29.43 15.90 30.19
CA LEU A 322 30.07 14.92 29.30
C LEU A 322 31.17 14.13 30.02
N ARG A 323 31.99 14.79 30.84
CA ARG A 323 33.04 14.13 31.63
C ARG A 323 32.48 13.15 32.68
N GLN A 324 31.26 13.38 33.17
CA GLN A 324 30.61 12.47 34.10
C GLN A 324 29.94 11.29 33.39
N VAL A 325 29.30 11.52 32.25
CA VAL A 325 28.51 10.51 31.55
C VAL A 325 29.37 9.64 30.62
N LEU A 326 30.41 10.22 30.03
CA LEU A 326 31.32 9.56 29.09
C LEU A 326 32.78 9.78 29.54
N PRO A 327 33.17 9.26 30.72
CA PRO A 327 34.49 9.51 31.31
C PRO A 327 35.66 8.91 30.51
N HIS A 328 35.38 7.98 29.60
CA HIS A 328 36.36 7.35 28.72
C HIS A 328 36.76 8.23 27.51
N ILE A 329 36.03 9.31 27.25
CA ILE A 329 36.33 10.26 26.17
C ILE A 329 37.06 11.47 26.78
N ALA A 330 38.23 11.79 26.23
CA ALA A 330 39.06 12.87 26.75
C ALA A 330 38.39 14.24 26.56
N GLU A 331 38.66 15.18 27.47
CA GLU A 331 38.16 16.56 27.36
C GLU A 331 38.60 17.24 26.05
N SER A 332 39.83 17.00 25.60
CA SER A 332 40.36 17.53 24.34
C SER A 332 39.54 17.07 23.13
N GLU A 333 39.05 15.82 23.15
CA GLU A 333 38.24 15.25 22.07
C GLU A 333 36.86 15.93 22.02
N TRP A 334 36.22 16.15 23.18
CA TRP A 334 34.97 16.90 23.25
C TRP A 334 35.11 18.32 22.75
N ARG A 335 36.20 19.00 23.13
CA ARG A 335 36.50 20.37 22.66
C ARG A 335 36.64 20.41 21.14
N GLN A 336 37.40 19.48 20.57
CA GLN A 336 37.55 19.35 19.12
C GLN A 336 36.21 19.10 18.42
N LEU A 337 35.37 18.20 18.95
CA LEU A 337 34.04 17.94 18.39
C LEU A 337 33.15 19.18 18.41
N ALA A 338 33.18 19.97 19.49
CA ALA A 338 32.42 21.21 19.58
C ALA A 338 32.93 22.29 18.61
N GLU A 339 34.25 22.45 18.48
CA GLU A 339 34.87 23.37 17.50
C GLU A 339 34.52 23.02 16.05
N GLN A 340 34.44 21.71 15.74
CA GLN A 340 34.00 21.22 14.43
C GLN A 340 32.47 21.32 14.21
N GLY A 341 31.72 21.80 15.20
CA GLY A 341 30.26 21.87 15.16
C GLY A 341 29.57 20.50 15.19
N LEU A 342 30.26 19.47 15.69
CA LEU A 342 29.77 18.09 15.79
C LEU A 342 29.16 17.76 17.16
N PHE A 343 29.26 18.68 18.12
CA PHE A 343 28.47 18.63 19.34
C PHE A 343 27.25 19.54 19.20
N CYS A 344 26.06 18.96 19.31
CA CYS A 344 24.81 19.65 19.05
C CYS A 344 23.87 19.66 20.26
N GLY A 345 23.12 20.74 20.42
CA GLY A 345 22.09 20.89 21.45
C GLY A 345 20.78 20.16 21.10
N PRO A 346 19.72 20.36 21.92
CA PRO A 346 18.42 19.73 21.74
C PRO A 346 17.78 19.93 20.35
N GLU A 347 18.03 21.07 19.73
CA GLU A 347 17.55 21.40 18.37
C GLU A 347 18.43 20.84 17.24
N LYS A 348 19.44 20.02 17.57
CA LYS A 348 20.46 19.50 16.64
C LYS A 348 21.29 20.60 15.94
N SER A 349 21.32 21.79 16.51
CA SER A 349 22.23 22.88 16.14
C SER A 349 23.56 22.76 16.91
N PRO A 350 24.71 23.14 16.31
CA PRO A 350 26.00 23.17 17.01
C PRO A 350 25.97 24.04 18.27
N VAL A 351 26.59 23.57 19.36
CA VAL A 351 26.68 24.30 20.63
C VAL A 351 28.06 24.19 21.26
N GLY A 352 28.45 25.21 22.03
CA GLY A 352 29.68 25.19 22.83
C GLY A 352 29.55 24.35 24.10
N LEU A 353 30.67 24.15 24.78
CA LEU A 353 30.77 23.27 25.95
C LEU A 353 30.58 23.96 27.32
N ASP A 354 30.59 25.29 27.34
CA ASP A 354 30.48 26.08 28.57
C ASP A 354 29.02 26.40 28.96
N GLY A 355 28.08 26.15 28.06
CA GLY A 355 26.64 26.31 28.32
C GLY A 355 26.17 25.39 29.44
N ARG A 356 25.18 25.84 30.22
CA ARG A 356 24.58 25.02 31.28
C ARG A 356 23.56 24.05 30.70
N VAL A 357 23.60 22.80 31.17
CA VAL A 357 22.66 21.75 30.75
C VAL A 357 21.47 21.65 31.71
N VAL A 358 20.31 21.25 31.21
CA VAL A 358 19.13 20.98 32.03
C VAL A 358 18.86 19.47 32.08
N ALA A 359 18.54 18.95 33.26
CA ALA A 359 18.20 17.55 33.44
C ALA A 359 17.06 17.11 32.52
N GLY A 360 17.24 15.97 31.85
CA GLY A 360 16.28 15.42 30.89
C GLY A 360 16.44 15.93 29.46
N GLU A 361 17.22 16.97 29.22
CA GLU A 361 17.59 17.38 27.85
C GLU A 361 18.44 16.32 27.16
N ARG A 362 18.46 16.40 25.82
CA ARG A 362 19.30 15.55 24.98
C ARG A 362 20.23 16.40 24.14
N TYR A 363 21.52 16.15 24.30
CA TYR A 363 22.56 16.63 23.41
C TYR A 363 22.90 15.52 22.41
N TYR A 364 23.58 15.87 21.33
CA TYR A 364 23.92 14.93 20.27
C TYR A 364 25.36 15.05 19.83
N GLN A 365 26.01 13.91 19.63
CA GLN A 365 27.22 13.83 18.80
C GLN A 365 26.77 13.60 17.36
N LYS A 366 27.04 14.56 16.48
CA LYS A 366 26.79 14.47 15.04
C LYS A 366 27.92 13.70 14.36
N LEU A 367 27.54 12.69 13.58
CA LEU A 367 28.42 11.92 12.71
C LEU A 367 28.02 12.24 11.27
N PRO A 368 28.70 13.19 10.61
CA PRO A 368 28.31 13.65 9.29
C PRO A 368 28.67 12.63 8.22
N GLY A 369 27.81 12.49 7.20
CA GLY A 369 28.08 11.63 6.04
C GLY A 369 28.35 10.16 6.39
N LEU A 370 27.74 9.65 7.46
CA LEU A 370 27.89 8.26 7.88
C LEU A 370 27.34 7.33 6.79
N VAL A 371 28.14 6.34 6.42
CA VAL A 371 27.74 5.21 5.58
C VAL A 371 27.86 3.95 6.42
N GLU A 372 26.76 3.22 6.54
CA GLU A 372 26.71 1.96 7.27
C GLU A 372 27.16 0.80 6.38
N PRO A 373 27.73 -0.28 6.96
CA PRO A 373 28.03 -1.48 6.20
C PRO A 373 26.75 -2.10 5.62
N ASP A 374 26.91 -2.79 4.49
CA ASP A 374 25.83 -3.52 3.84
C ASP A 374 25.32 -4.67 4.71
N VAL A 375 24.03 -4.96 4.54
CA VAL A 375 23.28 -6.03 5.20
C VAL A 375 22.39 -6.74 4.19
N ASP A 376 21.97 -7.96 4.51
CA ASP A 376 20.88 -8.58 3.77
C ASP A 376 19.54 -8.09 4.32
N ALA A 377 18.81 -7.29 3.54
CA ALA A 377 17.52 -6.73 3.91
C ALA A 377 16.32 -7.48 3.31
N ARG A 378 16.51 -8.70 2.78
CA ARG A 378 15.44 -9.55 2.21
C ARG A 378 14.58 -10.20 3.30
N VAL A 379 13.81 -9.36 4.01
CA VAL A 379 12.87 -9.78 5.04
C VAL A 379 11.62 -10.39 4.40
N GLU A 380 11.23 -11.57 4.84
CA GLU A 380 10.00 -12.25 4.40
C GLU A 380 8.95 -12.19 5.51
N LEU A 381 7.81 -11.54 5.26
CA LEU A 381 6.68 -11.56 6.17
C LEU A 381 5.92 -12.88 6.03
N LEU A 382 5.67 -13.57 7.14
CA LEU A 382 5.01 -14.88 7.17
C LEU A 382 3.58 -14.80 7.69
N HIS A 383 3.32 -13.87 8.61
CA HIS A 383 2.01 -13.70 9.24
C HIS A 383 1.83 -12.28 9.74
N GLU A 384 0.61 -11.78 9.63
CA GLU A 384 0.19 -10.49 10.18
C GLU A 384 -1.23 -10.64 10.71
N ASP A 385 -1.51 -10.08 11.87
CA ASP A 385 -2.88 -9.93 12.39
C ASP A 385 -2.99 -8.64 13.22
N ALA A 386 -4.09 -8.47 13.96
CA ALA A 386 -4.32 -7.30 14.80
C ALA A 386 -3.28 -7.09 15.93
N ALA A 387 -2.57 -8.14 16.36
CA ALA A 387 -1.59 -8.11 17.45
C ALA A 387 -0.16 -8.43 17.02
N LEU A 388 0.02 -9.38 16.11
CA LEU A 388 1.31 -9.99 15.80
C LEU A 388 1.75 -9.72 14.36
N ILE A 389 3.06 -9.61 14.20
CA ILE A 389 3.76 -9.67 12.91
C ILE A 389 4.84 -10.75 13.08
N VAL A 390 4.86 -11.75 12.21
CA VAL A 390 5.87 -12.80 12.21
C VAL A 390 6.59 -12.78 10.88
N LEU A 391 7.92 -12.82 10.93
CA LEU A 391 8.77 -12.74 9.75
C LEU A 391 9.92 -13.72 9.83
N SER A 392 10.49 -14.05 8.67
CA SER A 392 11.79 -14.70 8.55
C SER A 392 12.86 -13.63 8.32
N LYS A 393 13.77 -13.49 9.28
CA LYS A 393 14.88 -12.55 9.22
C LYS A 393 16.02 -13.16 8.38
N PRO A 394 16.54 -12.45 7.36
CA PRO A 394 17.76 -12.84 6.67
C PRO A 394 19.00 -12.61 7.55
N ALA A 395 20.17 -12.95 7.04
CA ALA A 395 21.45 -12.66 7.68
C ALA A 395 22.50 -12.31 6.62
N PRO A 396 23.43 -11.38 6.89
CA PRO A 396 23.56 -10.60 8.12
C PRO A 396 22.52 -9.46 8.19
N LEU A 397 21.78 -9.35 9.30
CA LEU A 397 20.87 -8.23 9.56
C LEU A 397 20.73 -7.98 11.07
N PRO A 398 21.27 -6.89 11.62
CA PRO A 398 21.10 -6.53 13.03
C PRO A 398 19.63 -6.23 13.37
N MET A 399 19.22 -6.57 14.59
CA MET A 399 17.84 -6.37 15.04
C MET A 399 17.48 -4.90 15.30
N HIS A 400 18.38 -4.17 15.95
CA HIS A 400 18.18 -2.81 16.45
C HIS A 400 19.46 -1.99 16.25
N PRO A 401 19.39 -0.64 16.30
CA PRO A 401 20.56 0.23 16.25
C PRO A 401 21.62 -0.14 17.30
N GLY A 402 22.86 -0.30 16.85
CA GLY A 402 23.99 -0.70 17.69
C GLY A 402 25.31 -0.71 16.92
N GLY A 403 26.38 -0.25 17.57
CA GLY A 403 27.71 -0.17 16.98
C GLY A 403 27.74 0.66 15.69
N ARG A 404 28.06 0.00 14.57
CA ARG A 404 28.16 0.60 13.23
C ARG A 404 26.86 0.59 12.43
N PHE A 405 25.77 0.05 12.98
CA PHE A 405 24.47 -0.07 12.31
C PHE A 405 23.42 0.79 13.03
N ASN A 406 22.65 1.59 12.29
CA ASN A 406 21.55 2.40 12.80
C ASN A 406 20.31 2.21 11.91
N ARG A 407 20.42 2.52 10.62
CA ARG A 407 19.35 2.41 9.62
C ARG A 407 19.35 1.06 8.92
N ASN A 408 20.49 0.39 8.77
CA ASN A 408 20.60 -0.96 8.24
C ASN A 408 20.28 -2.00 9.33
N THR A 409 19.07 -1.88 9.92
CA THR A 409 18.59 -2.73 11.00
C THR A 409 17.15 -3.14 10.76
N LEU A 410 16.75 -4.33 11.23
CA LEU A 410 15.38 -4.83 11.08
C LEU A 410 14.36 -3.85 11.66
N GLU A 411 14.64 -3.28 12.84
CA GLU A 411 13.76 -2.29 13.48
C GLU A 411 13.50 -1.07 12.58
N PHE A 412 14.55 -0.50 11.97
CA PHE A 412 14.41 0.66 11.09
C PHE A 412 13.59 0.32 9.85
N LEU A 413 13.90 -0.81 9.18
CA LEU A 413 13.19 -1.26 7.98
C LEU A 413 11.69 -1.47 8.26
N LEU A 414 11.35 -2.08 9.40
CA LEU A 414 9.96 -2.29 9.79
C LEU A 414 9.26 -0.98 10.17
N HIS A 415 9.93 -0.05 10.86
CA HIS A 415 9.30 1.24 11.19
C HIS A 415 8.99 2.05 9.94
N GLU A 416 9.83 1.97 8.91
CA GLU A 416 9.55 2.61 7.62
C GLU A 416 8.39 1.91 6.88
N ALA A 417 8.39 0.57 6.81
CA ALA A 417 7.34 -0.17 6.11
C ALA A 417 5.94 -0.03 6.76
N TYR A 418 5.88 0.09 8.09
CA TYR A 418 4.64 0.10 8.86
C TYR A 418 4.19 1.50 9.33
N ARG A 419 4.79 2.60 8.85
CA ARG A 419 4.40 3.94 9.30
C ARG A 419 2.88 4.20 9.19
N PRO A 420 2.26 4.85 10.19
CA PRO A 420 2.86 5.44 11.39
C PRO A 420 3.04 4.48 12.58
N GLU A 421 2.68 3.20 12.42
CA GLU A 421 2.85 2.20 13.46
C GLU A 421 4.33 1.94 13.75
N LYS A 422 4.62 1.51 14.99
CA LYS A 422 5.98 1.15 15.41
C LYS A 422 5.97 -0.26 15.99
N PRO A 423 6.06 -1.29 15.13
CA PRO A 423 6.20 -2.67 15.57
C PRO A 423 7.33 -2.83 16.59
N ARG A 424 7.11 -3.70 17.57
CA ARG A 424 8.06 -3.96 18.67
C ARG A 424 8.49 -5.41 18.67
N PRO A 425 9.80 -5.71 18.63
CA PRO A 425 10.28 -7.07 18.75
C PRO A 425 9.85 -7.69 20.09
N ALA A 426 9.27 -8.90 20.04
CA ALA A 426 8.98 -9.69 21.23
C ALA A 426 10.23 -10.40 21.77
N HIS A 427 11.19 -10.67 20.88
CA HIS A 427 12.51 -11.22 21.17
C HIS A 427 13.53 -10.75 20.13
N ARG A 428 14.79 -11.17 20.30
CA ARG A 428 15.90 -10.84 19.40
C ARG A 428 16.56 -12.10 18.82
N LEU A 429 17.16 -11.94 17.65
CA LEU A 429 18.13 -12.86 17.07
C LEU A 429 19.47 -12.13 16.90
N ASP A 430 20.57 -12.88 16.82
CA ASP A 430 21.88 -12.31 16.48
C ASP A 430 21.89 -11.85 15.02
N ALA A 431 22.77 -10.91 14.67
CA ALA A 431 22.85 -10.36 13.32
C ALA A 431 23.02 -11.45 12.25
N ASN A 432 23.86 -12.45 12.53
CA ASN A 432 24.16 -13.55 11.61
C ASN A 432 23.16 -14.72 11.68
N THR A 433 22.22 -14.72 12.63
CA THR A 433 21.21 -15.78 12.75
C THR A 433 20.04 -15.49 11.84
N THR A 434 19.61 -16.48 11.05
CA THR A 434 18.43 -16.38 10.18
C THR A 434 17.17 -16.92 10.88
N GLY A 435 15.99 -16.64 10.32
CA GLY A 435 14.74 -17.30 10.70
C GLY A 435 13.79 -16.44 11.53
N LEU A 436 12.89 -17.10 12.26
CA LEU A 436 11.70 -16.48 12.84
C LEU A 436 11.99 -15.36 13.83
N VAL A 437 11.35 -14.22 13.60
CA VAL A 437 11.22 -13.12 14.56
C VAL A 437 9.75 -12.79 14.75
N VAL A 438 9.32 -12.74 16.02
CA VAL A 438 7.98 -12.29 16.40
C VAL A 438 8.05 -10.83 16.82
N LEU A 439 7.20 -10.00 16.23
CA LEU A 439 6.93 -8.63 16.63
C LEU A 439 5.47 -8.45 17.03
N THR A 440 5.22 -7.42 17.81
CA THR A 440 3.88 -7.00 18.19
C THR A 440 3.57 -5.63 17.60
N ARG A 441 2.33 -5.41 17.13
CA ARG A 441 1.93 -4.13 16.51
C ARG A 441 2.04 -2.91 17.44
N SER A 442 1.88 -3.12 18.75
CA SER A 442 1.76 -2.04 19.72
C SER A 442 2.47 -2.33 21.03
N ARG A 443 2.68 -1.28 21.84
CA ARG A 443 3.20 -1.40 23.21
C ARG A 443 2.30 -2.26 24.10
N HIS A 444 0.98 -2.19 23.90
CA HIS A 444 0.00 -2.99 24.64
C HIS A 444 0.19 -4.49 24.40
N PHE A 445 0.43 -4.91 23.16
CA PHE A 445 0.69 -6.32 22.87
C PHE A 445 2.10 -6.73 23.30
N ALA A 446 3.09 -5.84 23.15
CA ALA A 446 4.45 -6.09 23.65
C ALA A 446 4.46 -6.45 25.14
N SER A 447 3.70 -5.73 25.98
CA SER A 447 3.61 -6.01 27.42
C SER A 447 2.98 -7.36 27.77
N ARG A 448 2.28 -8.00 26.83
CA ARG A 448 1.71 -9.35 27.01
C ARG A 448 2.60 -10.45 26.47
N VAL A 449 3.30 -10.20 25.35
CA VAL A 449 4.09 -11.23 24.64
C VAL A 449 5.53 -11.31 25.15
N GLN A 450 6.20 -10.18 25.40
CA GLN A 450 7.60 -10.18 25.88
C GLN A 450 7.81 -10.97 27.19
N PRO A 451 6.90 -10.91 28.19
CA PRO A 451 7.03 -11.73 29.40
C PRO A 451 7.02 -13.23 29.12
N LEU A 452 6.31 -13.70 28.08
CA LEU A 452 6.32 -15.13 27.72
C LEU A 452 7.73 -15.59 27.36
N PHE A 453 8.47 -14.77 26.59
CA PHE A 453 9.86 -15.05 26.24
C PHE A 453 10.79 -15.00 27.46
N ALA A 454 10.63 -13.97 28.30
CA ALA A 454 11.45 -13.79 29.50
C ALA A 454 11.27 -14.93 30.53
N GLN A 455 10.06 -15.48 30.63
CA GLN A 455 9.68 -16.55 31.55
C GLN A 455 9.89 -17.97 30.98
N GLY A 456 10.45 -18.11 29.77
CA GLY A 456 10.66 -19.42 29.14
C GLY A 456 9.36 -20.13 28.72
N ARG A 457 8.24 -19.42 28.60
CA ARG A 457 6.93 -19.97 28.20
C ARG A 457 6.75 -20.10 26.69
N VAL A 458 7.79 -19.81 25.93
CA VAL A 458 7.84 -19.91 24.47
C VAL A 458 8.70 -21.09 24.08
N GLU A 459 8.13 -22.02 23.32
CA GLU A 459 8.90 -23.09 22.70
C GLU A 459 9.67 -22.50 21.52
N LYS A 460 11.00 -22.64 21.52
CA LYS A 460 11.88 -22.19 20.44
C LYS A 460 12.70 -23.37 19.96
N ARG A 461 12.76 -23.58 18.64
CA ARG A 461 13.62 -24.59 18.02
C ARG A 461 14.49 -23.96 16.96
N TYR A 462 15.77 -24.30 17.01
CA TYR A 462 16.77 -23.84 16.06
C TYR A 462 17.33 -25.04 15.32
N LEU A 463 17.59 -24.87 14.02
CA LEU A 463 18.39 -25.78 13.24
C LEU A 463 19.82 -25.25 13.21
N ALA A 464 20.80 -26.13 13.36
CA ALA A 464 22.20 -25.76 13.23
C ALA A 464 23.00 -26.83 12.48
N ARG A 465 24.06 -26.38 11.79
CA ARG A 465 25.14 -27.25 11.31
C ARG A 465 26.39 -26.96 12.15
N ILE A 466 26.95 -28.00 12.76
CA ILE A 466 28.10 -27.91 13.65
C ILE A 466 29.30 -28.68 13.10
N ALA A 467 30.50 -28.26 13.47
CA ALA A 467 31.72 -29.02 13.20
C ALA A 467 31.80 -30.24 14.14
N GLY A 468 32.15 -31.40 13.59
CA GLY A 468 32.31 -32.65 14.32
C GLY A 468 31.03 -33.46 14.50
N HIS A 469 31.19 -34.62 15.14
CA HIS A 469 30.14 -35.60 15.39
C HIS A 469 29.96 -35.80 16.90
N PRO A 470 28.92 -35.24 17.53
CA PRO A 470 28.60 -35.56 18.90
C PRO A 470 28.37 -37.08 19.06
N PRO A 471 28.92 -37.72 20.10
CA PRO A 471 28.86 -39.17 20.26
C PRO A 471 27.44 -39.66 20.58
N SER A 472 26.61 -38.83 21.21
CA SER A 472 25.23 -39.13 21.56
C SER A 472 24.25 -38.38 20.66
N ASP A 473 23.11 -39.00 20.36
CA ASP A 473 22.03 -38.37 19.58
C ASP A 473 21.30 -37.27 20.34
N ARG A 474 21.44 -37.24 21.67
CA ARG A 474 20.90 -36.20 22.54
C ARG A 474 21.97 -35.78 23.53
N PHE A 475 22.10 -34.47 23.74
CA PHE A 475 23.03 -33.90 24.70
C PHE A 475 22.51 -32.53 25.17
N VAL A 476 23.07 -32.03 26.26
CA VAL A 476 22.65 -30.77 26.89
C VAL A 476 23.86 -29.94 27.25
N CYS A 477 23.65 -28.61 27.34
CA CYS A 477 24.62 -27.71 27.93
C CYS A 477 23.93 -26.83 28.97
N ASP A 478 24.42 -26.92 30.20
CA ASP A 478 23.99 -26.11 31.35
C ASP A 478 25.16 -25.22 31.80
N ALA A 479 25.62 -24.37 30.89
CA ALA A 479 26.71 -23.43 31.16
C ALA A 479 26.13 -22.02 31.31
N PRO A 480 26.27 -21.35 32.47
CA PRO A 480 25.93 -19.94 32.62
C PRO A 480 26.77 -19.05 31.70
N ILE A 481 26.21 -17.91 31.29
CA ILE A 481 26.80 -16.98 30.32
C ILE A 481 26.99 -15.61 30.95
N SER A 482 28.14 -14.99 30.69
CA SER A 482 28.50 -13.67 31.25
C SER A 482 27.41 -12.62 31.01
N ALA A 483 27.12 -11.82 32.03
CA ALA A 483 26.16 -10.71 31.90
C ALA A 483 26.74 -9.61 31.00
N ASP A 484 28.02 -9.31 31.16
CA ASP A 484 28.74 -8.24 30.48
C ASP A 484 29.48 -8.70 29.22
N PRO A 485 29.65 -7.80 28.23
CA PRO A 485 30.47 -8.07 27.05
C PRO A 485 31.95 -8.14 27.39
N GLY A 486 32.63 -9.15 26.87
CA GLY A 486 34.09 -9.15 26.72
C GLY A 486 34.53 -8.47 25.43
N ASP A 487 35.73 -8.82 24.96
CA ASP A 487 36.33 -8.24 23.77
C ASP A 487 35.43 -8.33 22.54
N LEU A 488 35.45 -7.25 21.76
CA LEU A 488 34.59 -6.98 20.61
C LEU A 488 33.08 -7.01 20.91
N GLY A 489 32.62 -7.31 22.12
CA GLY A 489 31.21 -7.50 22.48
C GLY A 489 30.79 -8.97 22.64
N ALA A 490 31.74 -9.90 22.58
CA ALA A 490 31.48 -11.33 22.76
C ALA A 490 30.98 -11.63 24.18
N ARG A 491 30.31 -12.77 24.33
CA ARG A 491 29.90 -13.35 25.61
C ARG A 491 30.61 -14.69 25.80
N VAL A 492 30.97 -15.01 27.04
CA VAL A 492 31.69 -16.24 27.40
C VAL A 492 30.93 -17.02 28.46
N ALA A 493 31.30 -18.29 28.66
CA ALA A 493 30.79 -19.08 29.78
C ALA A 493 31.43 -18.60 31.09
N ASP A 494 30.62 -18.36 32.10
CA ASP A 494 31.04 -17.78 33.38
C ASP A 494 30.28 -18.46 34.52
N PHE A 495 30.98 -19.31 35.29
CA PHE A 495 30.40 -20.12 36.36
C PHE A 495 30.38 -19.42 37.71
N GLU A 496 31.02 -18.26 37.82
CA GLU A 496 31.08 -17.50 39.07
C GLU A 496 29.90 -16.52 39.12
N ASP A 497 29.77 -15.67 38.10
CA ASP A 497 28.78 -14.57 38.08
C ASP A 497 27.84 -14.60 36.85
N GLY A 498 27.93 -15.66 36.03
CA GLY A 498 27.15 -15.77 34.81
C GLY A 498 25.65 -16.00 35.03
N LEU A 499 24.87 -15.58 34.05
CA LEU A 499 23.43 -15.78 34.03
C LEU A 499 23.11 -17.23 33.64
N ALA A 500 22.31 -17.91 34.47
CA ALA A 500 21.84 -19.27 34.21
C ALA A 500 21.27 -19.42 32.79
N SER A 501 21.72 -20.46 32.10
CA SER A 501 21.33 -20.74 30.73
C SER A 501 21.44 -22.22 30.38
N PHE A 502 20.42 -22.75 29.71
CA PHE A 502 20.29 -24.18 29.41
C PHE A 502 19.80 -24.40 27.98
N THR A 503 20.43 -25.35 27.29
CA THR A 503 20.07 -25.73 25.92
C THR A 503 20.12 -27.25 25.75
N GLU A 504 19.03 -27.82 25.22
CA GLU A 504 19.01 -29.21 24.76
C GLU A 504 19.32 -29.30 23.28
N PHE A 505 20.01 -30.36 22.88
CA PHE A 505 20.37 -30.63 21.50
C PHE A 505 19.97 -32.04 21.10
N ARG A 506 19.57 -32.19 19.84
CA ARG A 506 19.32 -33.48 19.19
C ARG A 506 20.07 -33.53 17.88
N VAL A 507 20.88 -34.56 17.67
CA VAL A 507 21.49 -34.85 16.38
C VAL A 507 20.41 -35.35 15.42
N LEU A 508 20.28 -34.69 14.29
CA LEU A 508 19.36 -35.06 13.21
C LEU A 508 20.09 -35.91 12.17
N ARG A 509 21.35 -35.56 11.86
CA ARG A 509 22.18 -36.28 10.91
C ARG A 509 23.66 -36.01 11.18
N ARG A 510 24.49 -37.05 11.11
CA ARG A 510 25.95 -36.92 11.00
C ARG A 510 26.32 -36.99 9.52
N CYS A 511 27.05 -36.00 9.02
CA CYS A 511 27.45 -35.88 7.62
C CYS A 511 28.87 -36.44 7.40
N GLU A 512 29.11 -37.04 6.24
CA GLU A 512 30.40 -37.66 5.89
C GLU A 512 31.57 -36.66 5.89
N GLU A 513 31.30 -35.41 5.55
CA GLU A 513 32.24 -34.28 5.55
C GLU A 513 32.66 -33.79 6.96
N GLY A 514 32.40 -34.57 8.01
CA GLY A 514 32.81 -34.25 9.38
C GLY A 514 31.98 -33.19 10.07
N THR A 515 30.75 -32.93 9.60
CA THR A 515 29.78 -32.02 10.26
C THR A 515 28.55 -32.77 10.75
N SER A 516 27.75 -32.15 11.60
CA SER A 516 26.44 -32.68 12.01
C SER A 516 25.34 -31.62 11.86
N LEU A 517 24.16 -32.06 11.44
CA LEU A 517 22.92 -31.29 11.51
C LEU A 517 22.24 -31.60 12.84
N ILE A 518 21.87 -30.56 13.57
CA ILE A 518 21.24 -30.69 14.89
C ILE A 518 20.02 -29.78 15.01
N GLU A 519 19.12 -30.16 15.91
CA GLU A 519 18.09 -29.28 16.48
C GLU A 519 18.55 -28.81 17.87
N ALA A 520 18.40 -27.51 18.16
CA ALA A 520 18.67 -26.93 19.47
C ALA A 520 17.40 -26.33 20.09
N ARG A 521 17.17 -26.59 21.37
CA ARG A 521 16.00 -26.14 22.16
C ARG A 521 16.47 -25.38 23.41
N PRO A 522 16.70 -24.06 23.30
CA PRO A 522 17.10 -23.26 24.45
C PRO A 522 15.88 -22.90 25.32
N THR A 523 15.93 -23.20 26.62
CA THR A 523 14.89 -22.82 27.59
C THR A 523 15.03 -21.36 28.03
N THR A 524 16.25 -20.82 27.95
CA THR A 524 16.59 -19.41 28.20
C THR A 524 16.87 -18.65 26.89
N GLY A 525 17.14 -17.34 26.97
CA GLY A 525 17.39 -16.48 25.80
C GLY A 525 18.56 -15.54 25.99
N ARG A 526 19.72 -16.05 26.42
CA ARG A 526 20.94 -15.23 26.60
C ARG A 526 21.57 -14.91 25.24
N THR A 527 22.27 -13.78 25.16
CA THR A 527 22.99 -13.36 23.94
C THR A 527 23.97 -14.45 23.51
N ASN A 528 23.95 -14.83 22.23
CA ASN A 528 24.80 -15.87 21.63
C ASN A 528 24.72 -17.28 22.29
N GLN A 529 23.68 -17.59 23.09
CA GLN A 529 23.64 -18.78 23.94
C GLN A 529 23.96 -20.10 23.21
N VAL A 530 23.25 -20.39 22.12
CA VAL A 530 23.42 -21.64 21.36
C VAL A 530 24.86 -21.76 20.82
N ARG A 531 25.43 -20.63 20.37
CA ARG A 531 26.77 -20.55 19.80
C ARG A 531 27.85 -20.85 20.86
N ILE A 532 27.73 -20.22 22.02
CA ILE A 532 28.65 -20.40 23.16
C ILE A 532 28.60 -21.84 23.68
N HIS A 533 27.39 -22.38 23.88
CA HIS A 533 27.19 -23.75 24.36
C HIS A 533 27.85 -24.78 23.44
N LEU A 534 27.60 -24.65 22.13
CA LEU A 534 28.18 -25.55 21.13
C LEU A 534 29.70 -25.43 21.02
N GLN A 535 30.24 -24.20 21.03
CA GLN A 535 31.69 -23.99 21.04
C GLN A 535 32.35 -24.60 22.28
N ARG A 536 31.76 -24.38 23.47
CA ARG A 536 32.27 -24.91 24.75
C ARG A 536 32.36 -26.44 24.74
N MET A 537 31.41 -27.10 24.08
CA MET A 537 31.41 -28.57 23.95
C MET A 537 32.35 -29.07 22.85
N GLY A 538 33.05 -28.18 22.14
CA GLY A 538 34.01 -28.53 21.09
C GLY A 538 33.40 -28.65 19.69
N TRP A 539 32.13 -28.29 19.51
CA TRP A 539 31.40 -28.41 18.23
C TRP A 539 30.82 -27.06 17.78
N PRO A 540 31.66 -26.06 17.44
CA PRO A 540 31.18 -24.74 17.04
C PRO A 540 30.29 -24.82 15.78
N ILE A 541 29.44 -23.82 15.61
CA ILE A 541 28.57 -23.70 14.43
C ILE A 541 29.42 -23.41 13.18
N CYS A 542 29.13 -24.12 12.09
CA CYS A 542 29.79 -23.87 10.81
C CYS A 542 29.49 -22.44 10.32
N GLY A 543 30.53 -21.70 9.94
CA GLY A 543 30.41 -20.32 9.46
C GLY A 543 30.20 -19.27 10.57
N ASP A 544 30.36 -19.62 11.86
CA ASP A 544 30.35 -18.64 12.94
C ASP A 544 31.64 -17.78 12.89
N PRO A 545 31.53 -16.45 12.71
CA PRO A 545 32.72 -15.59 12.62
C PRO A 545 33.34 -15.26 13.98
N THR A 546 32.65 -15.53 15.09
CA THR A 546 33.05 -15.10 16.43
C THR A 546 33.49 -16.28 17.30
N TYR A 547 32.76 -17.39 17.28
CA TYR A 547 33.00 -18.54 18.16
C TYR A 547 33.65 -19.69 17.39
N LEU A 548 34.98 -19.71 17.37
CA LEU A 548 35.78 -20.62 16.55
C LEU A 548 36.16 -21.91 17.28
N ALA A 549 36.71 -22.87 16.55
CA ALA A 549 37.22 -24.12 17.10
C ALA A 549 38.33 -23.89 18.15
N GLY A 550 38.46 -24.82 19.10
CA GLY A 550 39.45 -24.73 20.18
C GLY A 550 39.16 -23.64 21.22
N GLY A 551 37.97 -23.02 21.21
CA GLY A 551 37.59 -21.95 22.15
C GLY A 551 38.13 -20.57 21.78
N ALA A 552 38.78 -20.43 20.61
CA ALA A 552 39.27 -19.14 20.13
C ALA A 552 38.12 -18.19 19.75
N LEU A 553 38.35 -16.89 19.95
CA LEU A 553 37.46 -15.84 19.47
C LEU A 553 37.96 -15.32 18.13
N GLY A 554 37.04 -15.14 17.17
CA GLY A 554 37.33 -14.50 15.89
C GLY A 554 37.39 -12.97 16.01
N ASP A 555 37.88 -12.34 14.95
CA ASP A 555 38.05 -10.87 14.84
C ASP A 555 36.81 -10.14 14.30
N ALA A 556 35.78 -10.89 13.87
CA ALA A 556 34.56 -10.35 13.27
C ALA A 556 33.29 -10.77 14.02
N GLN A 557 32.36 -9.82 14.17
CA GLN A 557 31.05 -10.06 14.79
C GLN A 557 29.91 -10.23 13.80
N THR A 558 29.99 -9.55 12.66
CA THR A 558 28.92 -9.53 11.65
C THR A 558 29.54 -9.86 10.30
N LEU A 559 28.98 -10.89 9.67
CA LEU A 559 29.35 -11.28 8.30
C LEU A 559 28.99 -10.16 7.32
N ARG A 560 29.57 -10.21 6.13
CA ARG A 560 29.19 -9.36 4.99
C ARG A 560 28.20 -10.13 4.11
N PRO A 561 27.30 -9.43 3.39
CA PRO A 561 26.53 -10.07 2.34
C PRO A 561 27.46 -10.79 1.35
N GLY A 562 27.21 -12.08 1.11
CA GLY A 562 28.04 -12.93 0.24
C GLY A 562 29.04 -13.83 0.96
N ASP A 563 29.36 -13.58 2.24
CA ASP A 563 30.17 -14.50 3.04
C ASP A 563 29.44 -15.85 3.25
N PRO A 564 30.16 -16.97 3.46
CA PRO A 564 29.53 -18.22 3.89
C PRO A 564 28.67 -18.01 5.15
N PRO A 565 27.40 -18.47 5.15
CA PRO A 565 26.47 -18.14 6.22
C PRO A 565 26.83 -18.88 7.51
N MET A 566 26.62 -18.22 8.65
CA MET A 566 26.54 -18.91 9.93
C MET A 566 25.35 -19.86 9.89
N CYS A 567 25.60 -21.16 10.02
CA CYS A 567 24.61 -22.20 9.87
C CYS A 567 23.77 -22.38 11.15
N LEU A 568 23.07 -21.31 11.54
CA LEU A 568 22.10 -21.27 12.64
C LEU A 568 20.82 -20.59 12.17
N HIS A 569 19.68 -21.27 12.36
CA HIS A 569 18.39 -20.82 11.87
C HIS A 569 17.29 -21.03 12.92
N ALA A 570 16.60 -19.96 13.29
CA ALA A 570 15.41 -20.00 14.16
C ALA A 570 14.22 -20.56 13.37
N TRP A 571 14.00 -21.87 13.47
CA TRP A 571 13.07 -22.60 12.61
C TRP A 571 11.63 -22.54 13.08
N ARG A 572 11.38 -22.74 14.38
CA ARG A 572 10.01 -22.89 14.93
C ARG A 572 9.85 -22.14 16.23
N VAL A 573 8.72 -21.44 16.36
CA VAL A 573 8.31 -20.76 17.59
C VAL A 573 6.85 -21.08 17.91
N ALA A 574 6.55 -21.39 19.17
CA ALA A 574 5.19 -21.66 19.62
C ALA A 574 4.89 -21.05 20.99
N PHE A 575 3.76 -20.35 21.09
CA PHE A 575 3.35 -19.59 22.28
C PHE A 575 1.84 -19.33 22.29
N THR A 576 1.33 -18.76 23.38
CA THR A 576 -0.08 -18.38 23.50
C THR A 576 -0.34 -17.03 22.83
N HIS A 577 -1.30 -16.98 21.90
CA HIS A 577 -1.68 -15.76 21.19
C HIS A 577 -2.32 -14.72 22.13
N PRO A 578 -1.94 -13.42 22.06
CA PRO A 578 -2.31 -12.41 23.07
C PRO A 578 -3.78 -11.94 23.00
N ILE A 579 -4.48 -12.17 21.89
CA ILE A 579 -5.92 -11.91 21.73
C ILE A 579 -6.75 -13.17 22.01
N THR A 580 -6.55 -14.24 21.22
CA THR A 580 -7.40 -15.44 21.26
C THR A 580 -7.13 -16.38 22.42
N GLY A 581 -5.97 -16.29 23.10
CA GLY A 581 -5.58 -17.22 24.16
C GLY A 581 -5.25 -18.64 23.69
N LYS A 582 -5.30 -18.90 22.37
CA LYS A 582 -4.97 -20.21 21.78
C LYS A 582 -3.47 -20.35 21.57
N ARG A 583 -2.96 -21.58 21.61
CA ARG A 583 -1.57 -21.88 21.21
C ARG A 583 -1.43 -21.67 19.70
N VAL A 584 -0.44 -20.87 19.30
CA VAL A 584 -0.05 -20.65 17.91
C VAL A 584 1.35 -21.19 17.67
N VAL A 585 1.60 -21.65 16.44
CA VAL A 585 2.86 -22.22 15.99
C VAL A 585 3.22 -21.55 14.67
N PHE A 586 4.44 -21.04 14.57
CA PHE A 586 4.99 -20.51 13.32
C PHE A 586 6.28 -21.26 12.97
N GLU A 587 6.46 -21.51 11.68
CA GLU A 587 7.59 -22.23 11.12
C GLU A 587 8.18 -21.43 9.94
N ALA A 588 9.50 -21.26 9.92
CA ALA A 588 10.22 -20.71 8.78
C ALA A 588 10.65 -21.84 7.83
N ARG A 589 10.83 -21.52 6.55
CA ARG A 589 11.41 -22.45 5.58
C ARG A 589 12.84 -22.81 6.00
N PRO A 590 13.22 -24.09 6.02
CA PRO A 590 14.60 -24.47 6.27
C PRO A 590 15.56 -23.77 5.28
N PRO A 591 16.75 -23.33 5.75
CA PRO A 591 17.71 -22.64 4.92
C PRO A 591 18.39 -23.59 3.93
N ALA A 592 18.98 -23.05 2.85
CA ALA A 592 19.58 -23.85 1.77
C ALA A 592 20.69 -24.83 2.22
N TRP A 593 21.42 -24.50 3.29
CA TRP A 593 22.43 -25.40 3.88
C TRP A 593 21.83 -26.56 4.69
N PHE A 594 20.51 -26.55 4.93
CA PHE A 594 19.77 -27.61 5.60
C PHE A 594 19.02 -28.46 4.55
N PRO A 595 19.46 -29.70 4.26
CA PRO A 595 18.88 -30.53 3.22
C PRO A 595 17.44 -30.95 3.58
N GLY A 596 16.53 -30.90 2.59
CA GLY A 596 15.11 -31.26 2.76
C GLY A 596 14.83 -32.76 2.98
N THR A 597 15.85 -33.61 2.99
CA THR A 597 15.75 -35.06 3.25
C THR A 597 15.82 -35.43 4.73
N VAL A 598 15.98 -34.45 5.63
CA VAL A 598 15.98 -34.66 7.07
C VAL A 598 14.56 -34.49 7.60
N GLU A 599 13.96 -35.57 8.10
CA GLU A 599 12.65 -35.50 8.74
C GLU A 599 12.70 -34.65 10.00
N LEU A 600 12.00 -33.52 9.98
CA LEU A 600 11.78 -32.69 11.16
C LEU A 600 10.50 -33.17 11.84
N GLU A 601 10.62 -33.67 13.09
CA GLU A 601 9.45 -34.05 13.88
C GLU A 601 8.59 -32.82 14.21
N THR A 602 7.60 -32.57 13.36
CA THR A 602 6.48 -31.67 13.63
C THR A 602 5.47 -32.41 14.49
N ARG A 603 5.72 -32.52 15.81
CA ARG A 603 4.69 -33.04 16.73
C ARG A 603 3.45 -32.14 16.63
N ARG A 604 2.43 -32.62 15.91
CA ARG A 604 1.02 -32.32 16.16
C ARG A 604 0.65 -33.08 17.43
N GLU A 605 0.75 -32.42 18.57
CA GLU A 605 -0.02 -32.77 19.77
C GLU A 605 -1.19 -31.81 19.87
#